data_AF-A0A143X3U5-F1
#
_entry.id   AF-A0A143X3U5-F1
#
_cell.length_a   1.000
_cell.length_b   1.000
_cell.length_c   1.000
_cell.angle_alpha   90.00
_cell.angle_beta   90.00
_cell.angle_gamma   90.00
#
_symmetry.space_group_name_H-M   'P 1'
#
loop_
_entity.id
_entity.type
_entity.pdbx_description
1 polymer ?
#
loop_
_entity_poly.entity_id
_entity_poly.type
_entity_poly.pdbx_seq_one_letter_code
_entity_poly.pdbx_strand_id
1 'polypeptide(L)'
;MQETSSPTLEKIQQAALDEFLDKGFNGSSLRQIVKNAGVTTGAFYGYFSSKEALFASIVEPHAKALLSRFMDAQLSFAGLPEKEKIEHVGVESGSCLRWMVDYICEHKEPVKLLICGAAGTDYENFVHNMVEVEVESTMQYVETLRVLGYEGLELSRSLCHIIASGMLGGIFEIVIHDMPKEEAMRDVEQLREFYTAGWLKLFPI
;
A
#
# COMPACT_ATOMS: atom_id res chain seq x y z
N MET A 1 12.68 18.72 -15.93
CA MET A 1 12.21 18.57 -17.33
C MET A 1 11.19 17.44 -17.31
N GLN A 2 9.92 17.74 -17.59
CA GLN A 2 8.93 16.70 -17.87
C GLN A 2 9.27 16.18 -19.28
N GLU A 3 9.81 14.96 -19.37
CA GLU A 3 9.87 14.26 -20.64
C GLU A 3 8.43 13.90 -21.02
N THR A 4 7.93 14.50 -22.08
CA THR A 4 6.67 14.09 -22.69
C THR A 4 6.82 12.63 -23.10
N SER A 5 6.10 11.73 -22.41
CA SER A 5 6.05 10.32 -22.75
C SER A 5 5.79 10.16 -24.25
N SER A 6 6.51 9.25 -24.91
CA SER A 6 6.28 9.00 -26.33
C SER A 6 4.93 8.28 -26.51
N PRO A 7 4.16 8.54 -27.59
CA PRO A 7 2.92 7.80 -27.84
C PRO A 7 3.11 6.28 -27.94
N THR A 8 4.32 5.82 -28.25
CA THR A 8 4.67 4.40 -28.27
C THR A 8 4.83 3.83 -26.87
N LEU A 9 5.44 4.60 -25.95
CA LEU A 9 5.62 4.21 -24.56
C LEU A 9 4.25 4.02 -23.87
N GLU A 10 3.33 4.97 -24.07
CA GLU A 10 1.96 4.89 -23.53
C GLU A 10 1.21 3.66 -24.04
N LYS A 11 1.33 3.35 -25.34
CA LYS A 11 0.70 2.14 -25.91
C LYS A 11 1.24 0.85 -25.31
N ILE A 12 2.55 0.78 -25.08
CA ILE A 12 3.19 -0.39 -24.45
C ILE A 12 2.70 -0.53 -23.01
N GLN A 13 2.70 0.56 -22.24
CA GLN A 13 2.27 0.54 -20.84
C GLN A 13 0.78 0.22 -20.69
N GLN A 14 -0.09 0.78 -21.54
CA GLN A 14 -1.52 0.47 -21.50
C GLN A 14 -1.78 -1.00 -21.86
N ALA A 15 -1.20 -1.50 -22.96
CA ALA A 15 -1.36 -2.90 -23.35
C ALA A 15 -0.81 -3.87 -22.30
N ALA A 16 0.24 -3.46 -21.58
CA ALA A 16 0.80 -4.21 -20.47
C ALA A 16 -0.12 -4.20 -19.26
N LEU A 17 -0.65 -3.04 -18.87
CA LEU A 17 -1.61 -2.90 -17.78
C LEU A 17 -2.83 -3.81 -17.99
N ASP A 18 -3.41 -3.80 -19.19
CA ASP A 18 -4.56 -4.64 -19.53
C ASP A 18 -4.23 -6.14 -19.40
N GLU A 19 -3.11 -6.59 -19.97
CA GLU A 19 -2.67 -7.99 -19.90
C GLU A 19 -2.35 -8.41 -18.46
N PHE A 20 -1.67 -7.55 -17.70
CA PHE A 20 -1.30 -7.84 -16.33
C PHE A 20 -2.51 -7.86 -15.39
N LEU A 21 -3.53 -7.02 -15.62
CA LEU A 21 -4.76 -7.05 -14.84
C LEU A 21 -5.59 -8.30 -15.10
N ASP A 22 -5.59 -8.83 -16.32
CA ASP A 22 -6.31 -10.07 -16.68
C ASP A 22 -5.56 -11.33 -16.22
N LYS A 23 -4.23 -11.37 -16.37
CA LYS A 23 -3.43 -12.60 -16.18
C LYS A 23 -2.48 -12.59 -14.99
N GLY A 24 -2.34 -11.46 -14.30
CA GLY A 24 -1.27 -11.23 -13.35
C GLY A 24 0.11 -11.20 -14.02
N PHE A 25 1.15 -10.90 -13.26
CA PHE A 25 2.51 -10.88 -13.77
C PHE A 25 2.94 -12.25 -14.31
N ASN A 26 2.77 -13.33 -13.55
CA ASN A 26 3.22 -14.67 -13.95
C ASN A 26 2.47 -15.22 -15.17
N GLY A 27 1.16 -14.96 -15.29
CA GLY A 27 0.35 -15.45 -16.40
C GLY A 27 0.45 -14.65 -17.69
N SER A 28 0.97 -13.42 -17.62
CA SER A 28 1.05 -12.52 -18.78
C SER A 28 2.15 -12.88 -19.79
N SER A 29 1.88 -12.58 -21.06
CA SER A 29 2.81 -12.81 -22.16
C SER A 29 3.37 -11.52 -22.76
N LEU A 30 4.70 -11.35 -22.69
CA LEU A 30 5.38 -10.22 -23.37
C LEU A 30 5.05 -10.15 -24.87
N ARG A 31 4.91 -11.31 -25.53
CA ARG A 31 4.54 -11.38 -26.95
C ARG A 31 3.13 -10.81 -27.18
N GLN A 32 2.20 -11.10 -26.28
CA GLN A 32 0.83 -10.61 -26.37
C GLN A 32 0.76 -9.10 -26.11
N ILE A 33 1.51 -8.60 -25.12
CA ILE A 33 1.65 -7.17 -24.83
C ILE A 33 2.17 -6.42 -26.05
N VAL A 34 3.30 -6.87 -26.63
CA VAL A 34 3.90 -6.25 -27.83
C VAL A 34 2.94 -6.25 -29.02
N LYS A 35 2.20 -7.36 -29.22
CA LYS A 35 1.19 -7.47 -30.27
C LYS A 35 0.03 -6.48 -30.05
N ASN A 36 -0.50 -6.40 -28.82
CA ASN A 36 -1.62 -5.53 -28.47
C ASN A 36 -1.23 -4.04 -28.55
N ALA A 37 0.00 -3.70 -28.17
CA ALA A 37 0.55 -2.35 -28.30
C ALA A 37 0.80 -1.95 -29.77
N GLY A 38 0.80 -2.90 -30.71
CA GLY A 38 1.05 -2.66 -32.13
C GLY A 38 2.51 -2.31 -32.44
N VAL A 39 3.46 -2.80 -31.64
CA VAL A 39 4.90 -2.53 -31.79
C VAL A 39 5.66 -3.81 -32.14
N THR A 40 6.92 -3.67 -32.58
CA THR A 40 7.81 -4.82 -32.75
C THR A 40 8.49 -5.16 -31.43
N THR A 41 8.94 -6.41 -31.27
CA THR A 41 9.72 -6.83 -30.10
C THR A 41 11.02 -6.03 -29.98
N GLY A 42 11.67 -5.68 -31.10
CA GLY A 42 12.86 -4.81 -31.09
C GLY A 42 12.55 -3.40 -30.59
N ALA A 43 11.41 -2.82 -30.98
CA ALA A 43 10.98 -1.52 -30.49
C ALA A 43 10.67 -1.55 -28.98
N PHE A 44 10.07 -2.64 -28.47
CA PHE A 44 9.85 -2.84 -27.04
C PHE A 44 11.17 -2.77 -26.25
N TYR A 45 12.20 -3.49 -26.70
CA TYR A 45 13.50 -3.50 -26.03
C TYR A 45 14.25 -2.16 -26.09
N GLY A 46 13.79 -1.23 -26.92
CA GLY A 46 14.25 0.16 -26.87
C GLY A 46 13.71 0.96 -25.68
N TYR A 47 12.60 0.52 -25.07
CA TYR A 47 11.97 1.16 -23.90
C TYR A 47 12.20 0.37 -22.60
N PHE A 48 12.09 -0.95 -22.65
CA PHE A 48 12.14 -1.80 -21.46
C PHE A 48 13.09 -2.98 -21.67
N SER A 49 13.95 -3.24 -20.70
CA SER A 49 14.89 -4.37 -20.74
C SER A 49 14.20 -5.72 -20.57
N SER A 50 13.04 -5.77 -19.92
CA SER A 50 12.33 -7.01 -19.61
C SER A 50 10.84 -6.77 -19.30
N LYS A 51 10.10 -7.87 -19.10
CA LYS A 51 8.69 -7.82 -18.66
C LYS A 51 8.57 -7.29 -17.23
N GLU A 52 9.53 -7.63 -16.38
CA GLU A 52 9.68 -7.14 -15.00
C GLU A 52 9.88 -5.63 -14.99
N ALA A 53 10.79 -5.10 -15.83
CA ALA A 53 11.03 -3.66 -15.94
C ALA A 53 9.77 -2.89 -16.40
N LEU A 54 9.01 -3.48 -17.34
CA LEU A 54 7.72 -2.94 -17.76
C LEU A 54 6.70 -2.94 -16.62
N PHE A 55 6.57 -4.04 -15.88
CA PHE A 55 5.67 -4.14 -14.73
C PHE A 55 6.02 -3.11 -13.65
N ALA A 56 7.29 -3.04 -13.27
CA ALA A 56 7.80 -2.07 -12.29
C ALA A 56 7.49 -0.63 -12.73
N SER A 57 7.66 -0.29 -14.02
CA SER A 57 7.36 1.05 -14.52
C SER A 57 5.91 1.49 -14.29
N ILE A 58 4.98 0.54 -14.18
CA ILE A 58 3.56 0.79 -13.94
C ILE A 58 3.29 0.90 -12.45
N VAL A 59 3.77 -0.06 -11.63
CA VAL A 59 3.37 -0.14 -10.22
C VAL A 59 4.28 0.62 -9.25
N GLU A 60 5.56 0.80 -9.58
CA GLU A 60 6.57 1.38 -8.68
C GLU A 60 6.21 2.80 -8.22
N PRO A 61 5.73 3.72 -9.09
CA PRO A 61 5.32 5.05 -8.65
C PRO A 61 4.23 5.00 -7.57
N HIS A 62 3.28 4.07 -7.72
CA HIS A 62 2.16 3.91 -6.79
C HIS A 62 2.57 3.22 -5.49
N ALA A 63 3.40 2.18 -5.58
CA ALA A 63 3.99 1.51 -4.42
C ALA A 63 4.78 2.51 -3.57
N LYS A 64 5.63 3.34 -4.21
CA LYS A 64 6.39 4.41 -3.54
C LYS A 64 5.49 5.46 -2.90
N ALA A 65 4.46 5.92 -3.59
CA ALA A 65 3.56 6.94 -3.07
C ALA A 65 2.82 6.45 -1.82
N LEU A 66 2.24 5.25 -1.88
CA LEU A 66 1.54 4.61 -0.75
C LEU A 66 2.48 4.35 0.43
N LEU A 67 3.64 3.74 0.16
CA LEU A 67 4.61 3.42 1.20
C LEU A 67 5.20 4.68 1.85
N SER A 68 5.52 5.71 1.06
CA SER A 68 6.04 6.98 1.58
C SER A 68 5.02 7.64 2.51
N ARG A 69 3.75 7.71 2.11
CA ARG A 69 2.71 8.30 2.96
C ARG A 69 2.55 7.52 4.26
N PHE A 70 2.55 6.19 4.16
CA PHE A 70 2.47 5.32 5.33
C PHE A 70 3.65 5.55 6.27
N MET A 71 4.88 5.57 5.74
CA MET A 71 6.10 5.83 6.52
C MET A 71 6.09 7.21 7.16
N ASP A 72 5.62 8.24 6.47
CA ASP A 72 5.52 9.60 7.02
C ASP A 72 4.62 9.63 8.25
N ALA A 73 3.52 8.87 8.25
CA ALA A 73 2.63 8.76 9.41
C ALA A 73 3.32 8.07 10.59
N GLN A 74 4.07 6.99 10.32
CA GLN A 74 4.86 6.28 11.36
C GLN A 74 5.93 7.19 11.97
N LEU A 75 6.69 7.90 11.14
CA LEU A 75 7.74 8.81 11.59
C LEU A 75 7.17 10.01 12.35
N SER A 76 6.04 10.57 11.89
CA SER A 76 5.35 11.66 12.56
C SER A 76 4.91 11.24 13.97
N PHE A 77 4.31 10.06 14.11
CA PHE A 77 3.92 9.51 15.40
C PHE A 77 5.13 9.22 16.30
N ALA A 78 6.18 8.58 15.76
CA ALA A 78 7.39 8.25 16.51
C ALA A 78 8.13 9.51 17.03
N GLY A 79 8.05 10.61 16.27
CA GLY A 79 8.66 11.90 16.61
C GLY A 79 7.90 12.73 17.65
N LEU A 80 6.67 12.36 18.02
CA LEU A 80 5.93 13.04 19.07
C LEU A 80 6.61 12.87 20.44
N PRO A 81 6.47 13.83 21.37
CA PRO A 81 6.87 13.64 22.75
C PRO A 81 6.17 12.42 23.37
N GLU A 82 6.88 11.66 24.21
CA GLU A 82 6.39 10.39 24.77
C GLU A 82 5.02 10.50 25.47
N LYS A 83 4.75 11.64 26.13
CA LYS A 83 3.49 11.91 26.82
C LYS A 83 2.33 12.24 25.87
N GLU A 84 2.63 12.79 24.70
CA GLU A 84 1.64 13.20 23.69
C GLU A 84 1.26 12.04 22.77
N LYS A 85 2.14 11.04 22.57
CA LYS A 85 1.86 9.86 21.74
C LYS A 85 0.56 9.15 22.12
N ILE A 86 0.24 9.12 23.41
CA ILE A 86 -0.99 8.53 23.96
C ILE A 86 -2.24 9.21 23.42
N GLU A 87 -2.28 10.54 23.46
CA GLU A 87 -3.42 11.33 23.00
C GLU A 87 -3.56 11.31 21.47
N HIS A 88 -2.49 10.92 20.76
CA HIS A 88 -2.42 10.84 19.31
C HIS A 88 -2.61 9.43 18.74
N VAL A 89 -2.85 8.41 19.57
CA VAL A 89 -3.16 7.05 19.09
C VAL A 89 -4.39 7.10 18.16
N GLY A 90 -4.20 6.68 16.91
CA GLY A 90 -5.25 6.70 15.88
C GLY A 90 -5.48 8.06 15.21
N VAL A 91 -4.96 9.18 15.74
CA VAL A 91 -5.16 10.53 15.18
C VAL A 91 -4.36 10.72 13.88
N GLU A 92 -3.05 10.46 13.93
CA GLU A 92 -2.17 10.61 12.75
C GLU A 92 -2.57 9.66 11.61
N SER A 93 -3.07 8.47 11.98
CA SER A 93 -3.56 7.47 11.03
C SER A 93 -4.73 8.00 10.19
N GLY A 94 -5.58 8.89 10.72
CA GLY A 94 -6.76 9.37 10.01
C GLY A 94 -6.44 10.19 8.75
N SER A 95 -5.42 11.04 8.81
CA SER A 95 -5.00 11.83 7.65
C SER A 95 -4.24 10.99 6.60
N CYS A 96 -3.54 9.96 7.05
CA CYS A 96 -2.86 9.00 6.19
C CYS A 96 -3.87 8.17 5.42
N LEU A 97 -4.84 7.56 6.13
CA LEU A 97 -5.84 6.68 5.54
C LEU A 97 -6.71 7.40 4.52
N ARG A 98 -7.23 8.59 4.84
CA ARG A 98 -8.02 9.39 3.89
C ARG A 98 -7.24 9.67 2.61
N TRP A 99 -5.98 10.07 2.73
CA TRP A 99 -5.11 10.27 1.57
C TRP A 99 -4.91 8.98 0.77
N MET A 100 -4.70 7.84 1.45
CA MET A 100 -4.54 6.55 0.76
C MET A 100 -5.80 6.19 -0.03
N VAL A 101 -7.00 6.36 0.55
CA VAL A 101 -8.26 6.09 -0.16
C VAL A 101 -8.41 7.00 -1.37
N ASP A 102 -8.16 8.30 -1.21
CA ASP A 102 -8.19 9.26 -2.32
C ASP A 102 -7.24 8.82 -3.45
N TYR A 103 -6.00 8.49 -3.12
CA TYR A 103 -4.98 8.05 -4.07
C TYR A 103 -5.34 6.74 -4.77
N ILE A 104 -5.83 5.74 -4.03
CA ILE A 104 -6.28 4.45 -4.57
C ILE A 104 -7.44 4.68 -5.55
N CYS A 105 -8.39 5.56 -5.21
CA CYS A 105 -9.53 5.86 -6.07
C CYS A 105 -9.16 6.62 -7.35
N GLU A 106 -8.11 7.44 -7.31
CA GLU A 106 -7.58 8.16 -8.48
C GLU A 106 -6.71 7.28 -9.38
N HIS A 107 -6.07 6.25 -8.82
CA HIS A 107 -5.13 5.36 -9.50
C HIS A 107 -5.53 3.87 -9.42
N LYS A 108 -6.82 3.58 -9.56
CA LYS A 108 -7.41 2.25 -9.30
C LYS A 108 -6.68 1.11 -10.01
N GLU A 109 -6.50 1.20 -11.32
CA GLU A 109 -5.97 0.09 -12.12
C GLU A 109 -4.51 -0.28 -11.76
N PRO A 110 -3.53 0.66 -11.77
CA PRO A 110 -2.17 0.34 -11.36
C PRO A 110 -2.06 -0.14 -9.91
N VAL A 111 -2.88 0.42 -8.99
CA VAL A 111 -2.88 -0.03 -7.60
C VAL A 111 -3.51 -1.42 -7.48
N LYS A 112 -4.59 -1.71 -8.20
CA LYS A 112 -5.18 -3.05 -8.26
C LYS A 112 -4.15 -4.05 -8.75
N LEU A 113 -3.38 -3.68 -9.76
CA LEU A 113 -2.33 -4.52 -10.29
C LEU A 113 -1.23 -4.79 -9.27
N LEU A 114 -0.79 -3.76 -8.53
CA LEU A 114 0.16 -3.90 -7.44
C LEU A 114 -0.34 -4.88 -6.36
N ILE A 115 -1.61 -4.81 -6.00
CA ILE A 115 -2.19 -5.62 -4.92
C ILE A 115 -2.50 -7.05 -5.37
N CYS A 116 -3.04 -7.23 -6.57
CA CYS A 116 -3.59 -8.52 -7.01
C CYS A 116 -2.70 -9.27 -8.02
N GLY A 117 -1.88 -8.54 -8.78
CA GLY A 117 -1.16 -9.08 -9.94
C GLY A 117 0.34 -9.17 -9.78
N ALA A 118 0.89 -8.82 -8.62
CA ALA A 118 2.33 -8.72 -8.38
C ALA A 118 3.04 -10.04 -8.06
N ALA A 119 2.34 -11.16 -7.93
CA ALA A 119 2.93 -12.46 -7.61
C ALA A 119 4.08 -12.82 -8.59
N GLY A 120 5.24 -13.22 -8.05
CA GLY A 120 6.45 -13.47 -8.83
C GLY A 120 7.27 -12.23 -9.22
N THR A 121 6.94 -11.06 -8.65
CA THR A 121 7.74 -9.83 -8.76
C THR A 121 8.25 -9.38 -7.40
N ASP A 122 9.16 -8.41 -7.39
CA ASP A 122 9.66 -7.78 -6.16
C ASP A 122 8.56 -7.10 -5.32
N TYR A 123 7.36 -6.89 -5.90
CA TYR A 123 6.22 -6.26 -5.23
C TYR A 123 5.23 -7.27 -4.62
N GLU A 124 5.45 -8.57 -4.75
CA GLU A 124 4.50 -9.59 -4.29
C GLU A 124 4.21 -9.50 -2.78
N ASN A 125 5.18 -9.04 -1.99
CA ASN A 125 5.08 -8.91 -0.54
C ASN A 125 4.77 -7.47 -0.10
N PHE A 126 4.29 -6.61 -0.98
CA PHE A 126 4.10 -5.17 -0.71
C PHE A 126 3.30 -4.90 0.58
N VAL A 127 2.10 -5.48 0.71
CA VAL A 127 1.25 -5.30 1.90
C VAL A 127 1.87 -5.94 3.13
N HIS A 128 2.49 -7.11 2.99
CA HIS A 128 3.17 -7.78 4.11
C HIS A 128 4.32 -6.93 4.67
N ASN A 129 5.11 -6.29 3.80
CA ASN A 129 6.18 -5.40 4.23
C ASN A 129 5.64 -4.18 5.01
N MET A 130 4.48 -3.63 4.60
CA MET A 130 3.82 -2.57 5.38
C MET A 130 3.36 -3.07 6.76
N VAL A 131 2.84 -4.31 6.84
CA VAL A 131 2.46 -4.93 8.11
C VAL A 131 3.66 -5.08 9.04
N GLU A 132 4.81 -5.55 8.54
CA GLU A 132 6.01 -5.70 9.38
C GLU A 132 6.48 -4.35 9.93
N VAL A 133 6.43 -3.29 9.13
CA VAL A 133 6.74 -1.92 9.60
C VAL A 133 5.78 -1.46 10.69
N GLU A 134 4.46 -1.67 10.51
CA GLU A 134 3.46 -1.34 11.53
C GLU A 134 3.72 -2.08 12.84
N VAL A 135 4.02 -3.37 12.75
CA VAL A 135 4.32 -4.23 13.90
C VAL A 135 5.57 -3.73 14.62
N GLU A 136 6.65 -3.44 13.90
CA GLU A 136 7.87 -2.92 14.50
C GLU A 136 7.64 -1.58 15.21
N SER A 137 6.96 -0.64 14.55
CA SER A 137 6.61 0.67 15.13
C SER A 137 5.76 0.52 16.40
N THR A 138 4.73 -0.32 16.35
CA THR A 138 3.85 -0.58 17.50
C THR A 138 4.61 -1.23 18.67
N MET A 139 5.47 -2.20 18.39
CA MET A 139 6.25 -2.86 19.46
C MET A 139 7.27 -1.91 20.09
N GLN A 140 7.87 -0.99 19.33
CA GLN A 140 8.70 0.09 19.87
C GLN A 140 7.89 1.02 20.78
N TYR A 141 6.68 1.40 20.35
CA TYR A 141 5.80 2.22 21.17
C TYR A 141 5.38 1.53 22.48
N VAL A 142 5.06 0.24 22.44
CA VAL A 142 4.75 -0.55 23.63
C VAL A 142 5.93 -0.57 24.61
N GLU A 143 7.16 -0.69 24.11
CA GLU A 143 8.35 -0.66 24.97
C GLU A 143 8.55 0.71 25.62
N THR A 144 8.35 1.79 24.86
CA THR A 144 8.30 3.16 25.40
C THR A 144 7.29 3.26 26.57
N LEU A 145 6.07 2.75 26.39
CA LEU A 145 5.05 2.83 27.44
C LEU A 145 5.46 2.07 28.70
N ARG A 146 6.11 0.91 28.56
CA ARG A 146 6.66 0.17 29.71
C ARG A 146 7.71 0.99 30.47
N VAL A 147 8.62 1.65 29.75
CA VAL A 147 9.65 2.52 30.35
C VAL A 147 9.04 3.71 31.10
N LEU A 148 7.92 4.24 30.61
CA LEU A 148 7.17 5.33 31.27
C LEU A 148 6.36 4.86 32.49
N GLY A 149 6.33 3.56 32.79
CA GLY A 149 5.65 3.00 33.95
C GLY A 149 4.20 2.58 33.71
N TYR A 150 3.75 2.46 32.45
CA TYR A 150 2.47 1.84 32.15
C TYR A 150 2.58 0.32 32.34
N GLU A 151 1.90 -0.20 33.37
CA GLU A 151 1.83 -1.64 33.69
C GLU A 151 0.62 -2.31 33.02
N GLY A 152 0.63 -3.65 32.90
CA GLY A 152 -0.51 -4.41 32.36
C GLY A 152 -0.65 -4.42 30.84
N LEU A 153 0.37 -3.94 30.11
CA LEU A 153 0.44 -3.98 28.65
C LEU A 153 0.74 -5.41 28.13
N GLU A 154 -0.32 -6.19 27.91
CA GLU A 154 -0.24 -7.51 27.29
C GLU A 154 -0.52 -7.45 25.78
N LEU A 155 0.46 -6.98 25.00
CA LEU A 155 0.44 -7.10 23.53
C LEU A 155 1.57 -8.03 23.07
N SER A 156 1.19 -9.15 22.47
CA SER A 156 2.13 -10.04 21.79
C SER A 156 2.38 -9.58 20.35
N ARG A 157 3.58 -9.85 19.83
CA ARG A 157 3.91 -9.56 18.42
C ARG A 157 2.95 -10.25 17.44
N SER A 158 2.51 -11.47 17.76
CA SER A 158 1.57 -12.22 16.91
C SER A 158 0.18 -11.57 16.88
N LEU A 159 -0.34 -11.11 18.02
CA LEU A 159 -1.61 -10.38 18.05
C LEU A 159 -1.49 -9.04 17.29
N CYS A 160 -0.39 -8.30 17.50
CA CYS A 160 -0.12 -7.07 16.76
C CYS A 160 -0.11 -7.32 15.24
N HIS A 161 0.57 -8.37 14.78
CA HIS A 161 0.60 -8.74 13.37
C HIS A 161 -0.79 -9.09 12.83
N ILE A 162 -1.62 -9.84 13.58
CA ILE A 162 -3.00 -10.16 13.18
C ILE A 162 -3.82 -8.87 13.00
N ILE A 163 -3.74 -7.94 13.95
CA ILE A 163 -4.48 -6.68 13.92
C ILE A 163 -3.99 -5.80 12.75
N ALA A 164 -2.68 -5.62 12.60
CA ALA A 164 -2.09 -4.83 11.52
C ALA A 164 -2.41 -5.40 10.13
N SER A 165 -2.37 -6.74 9.99
CA SER A 165 -2.75 -7.42 8.74
C SER A 165 -4.22 -7.17 8.39
N GLY A 166 -5.11 -7.27 9.38
CA GLY A 166 -6.54 -7.03 9.18
C GLY A 166 -6.83 -5.58 8.80
N MET A 167 -6.16 -4.61 9.43
CA MET A 167 -6.33 -3.20 9.14
C MET A 167 -5.81 -2.84 7.74
N LEU A 168 -4.56 -3.19 7.43
CA LEU A 168 -3.95 -2.86 6.15
C LEU A 168 -4.61 -3.61 4.99
N GLY A 169 -4.97 -4.89 5.19
CA GLY A 169 -5.76 -5.66 4.23
C GLY A 169 -7.11 -4.99 3.94
N GLY A 170 -7.83 -4.58 5.00
CA GLY A 170 -9.14 -3.93 4.88
C GLY A 170 -9.12 -2.62 4.06
N ILE A 171 -8.02 -1.87 4.06
CA ILE A 171 -7.88 -0.67 3.22
C ILE A 171 -7.80 -1.07 1.74
N PHE A 172 -7.06 -2.12 1.41
CA PHE A 172 -6.87 -2.54 0.02
C PHE A 172 -8.07 -3.30 -0.54
N GLU A 173 -9.04 -3.73 0.29
CA GLU A 173 -10.34 -4.22 -0.19
C GLU A 173 -11.06 -3.22 -1.11
N ILE A 174 -10.81 -1.91 -0.92
CA ILE A 174 -11.34 -0.84 -1.78
C ILE A 174 -11.03 -1.11 -3.26
N VAL A 175 -9.79 -1.47 -3.57
CA VAL A 175 -9.34 -1.67 -4.95
C VAL A 175 -9.63 -3.08 -5.45
N ILE A 176 -9.62 -4.07 -4.53
CA ILE A 176 -9.95 -5.46 -4.85
C ILE A 176 -11.41 -5.58 -5.32
N HIS A 177 -12.32 -4.87 -4.64
CA HIS A 177 -13.75 -4.90 -4.90
C HIS A 177 -14.29 -3.72 -5.73
N ASP A 178 -13.39 -2.91 -6.30
CA ASP A 178 -13.74 -1.77 -7.17
C ASP A 178 -14.72 -0.77 -6.51
N MET A 179 -14.59 -0.56 -5.20
CA MET A 179 -15.55 0.24 -4.43
C MET A 179 -15.65 1.69 -4.95
N PRO A 180 -16.86 2.30 -4.97
CA PRO A 180 -17.04 3.72 -5.20
C PRO A 180 -16.32 4.56 -4.14
N LYS A 181 -15.85 5.75 -4.51
CA LYS A 181 -15.03 6.60 -3.62
C LYS A 181 -15.76 7.00 -2.35
N GLU A 182 -17.03 7.37 -2.45
CA GLU A 182 -17.84 7.79 -1.30
C GLU A 182 -18.07 6.64 -0.31
N GLU A 183 -18.25 5.43 -0.82
CA GLU A 183 -18.39 4.20 -0.03
C GLU A 183 -17.05 3.84 0.63
N ALA A 184 -15.96 3.79 -0.14
CA ALA A 184 -14.62 3.52 0.34
C ALA A 184 -14.19 4.46 1.47
N MET A 185 -14.45 5.77 1.32
CA MET A 185 -14.11 6.77 2.34
C MET A 185 -14.88 6.55 3.64
N ARG A 186 -16.18 6.28 3.55
CA ARG A 186 -17.02 5.99 4.71
C ARG A 186 -16.56 4.73 5.43
N ASP A 187 -16.32 3.67 4.67
CA ASP A 187 -16.03 2.35 5.23
C ASP A 187 -14.62 2.32 5.86
N VAL A 188 -13.63 2.99 5.27
CA VAL A 188 -12.29 3.13 5.86
C VAL A 188 -12.31 3.99 7.11
N GLU A 189 -13.14 5.03 7.19
CA GLU A 189 -13.27 5.82 8.41
C GLU A 189 -13.83 4.97 9.56
N GLN A 190 -14.87 4.17 9.30
CA GLN A 190 -15.42 3.22 10.28
C GLN A 190 -14.41 2.13 10.65
N LEU A 191 -13.65 1.63 9.68
CA LEU A 191 -12.56 0.67 9.91
C LEU A 191 -11.51 1.26 10.86
N ARG A 192 -11.10 2.52 10.64
CA ARG A 192 -10.15 3.23 11.50
C ARG A 192 -10.69 3.36 12.92
N GLU A 193 -11.94 3.77 13.08
CA GLU A 193 -12.58 3.92 14.39
C GLU A 193 -12.61 2.58 15.15
N PHE A 194 -12.98 1.50 14.46
CA PHE A 194 -12.98 0.15 15.02
C PHE A 194 -11.60 -0.28 15.53
N TYR A 195 -10.56 -0.14 14.71
CA TYR A 195 -9.19 -0.50 15.11
C TYR A 195 -8.64 0.43 16.20
N THR A 196 -8.91 1.73 16.12
CA THR A 196 -8.48 2.71 17.13
C THR A 196 -9.10 2.39 18.49
N ALA A 197 -10.40 2.10 18.54
CA ALA A 197 -11.07 1.68 19.76
C ALA A 197 -10.50 0.36 20.31
N GLY A 198 -10.16 -0.59 19.43
CA GLY A 198 -9.46 -1.82 19.80
C GLY A 198 -8.10 -1.56 20.44
N TRP A 199 -7.28 -0.68 19.85
CA TRP A 199 -5.97 -0.30 20.38
C TRP A 199 -6.07 0.42 21.73
N LEU A 200 -6.98 1.38 21.86
CA LEU A 200 -7.25 2.06 23.13
C LEU A 200 -7.75 1.11 24.22
N LYS A 201 -8.31 -0.06 23.86
CA LYS A 201 -8.68 -1.08 24.84
C LYS A 201 -7.48 -1.92 25.30
N LEU A 202 -6.50 -2.12 24.42
CA LEU A 202 -5.28 -2.90 24.67
C LEU A 202 -4.20 -2.08 25.39
N PHE A 203 -4.18 -0.77 25.18
CA PHE A 203 -3.34 0.15 25.91
C PHE A 203 -4.11 0.69 27.12
N PRO A 204 -3.69 0.39 28.36
CA PRO A 204 -4.35 0.89 29.57
C PRO A 204 -3.98 2.37 29.78
N ILE A 205 -4.55 3.23 28.95
CA ILE A 205 -4.39 4.69 29.01
C ILE A 205 -5.66 5.38 29.48
#